data_AF-A0AAE6V3T4-F1
#
_entry.id   AF-A0AAE6V3T4-F1
#
_cell.length_a   1.000
_cell.length_b   1.000
_cell.length_c   1.000
_cell.angle_alpha   90.00
_cell.angle_beta   90.00
_cell.angle_gamma   90.00
#
_symmetry.space_group_name_H-M   'P 1'
#
loop_
_entity.id
_entity.type
_entity.pdbx_description
1 polymer ?
#
loop_
_entity_poly.entity_id
_entity_poly.type
_entity_poly.pdbx_seq_one_letter_code
_entity_poly.pdbx_strand_id
1 'polypeptide(L)'
;MDLVIARPEGLYCPPGDFYIDPWRPVDRAVITHGHGDHARTGNGHYLTASPGAGILRSRLGQGIDLQTLPYGERLLHHGVTLSLHPARARAGFGTSAPGVPG
;
A
#
# COMPACT_ATOMS: atom_id res chain seq x y z
N MET A 1 -3.44 20.81 9.54
CA MET A 1 -4.32 19.63 9.56
C MET A 1 -3.52 18.48 8.98
N ASP A 2 -3.30 17.45 9.79
CA ASP A 2 -2.46 16.33 9.37
C ASP A 2 -3.23 15.47 8.36
N LEU A 3 -2.58 15.17 7.23
CA LEU A 3 -3.18 14.33 6.18
C LEU A 3 -3.22 12.86 6.62
N VAL A 4 -2.31 12.47 7.52
CA VAL A 4 -2.19 11.11 8.05
C VAL A 4 -1.85 11.18 9.53
N ILE A 5 -2.58 10.41 10.35
CA ILE A 5 -2.35 10.28 11.80
C ILE A 5 -2.12 8.81 12.18
N ALA A 6 -1.31 8.56 13.20
CA ALA A 6 -1.13 7.22 13.73
C ALA A 6 -2.33 6.82 14.60
N ARG A 7 -2.86 5.62 14.38
CA ARG A 7 -3.90 4.99 15.19
C ARG A 7 -3.51 3.56 15.57
N PRO A 8 -4.17 2.94 16.57
CA PRO A 8 -3.91 1.56 16.95
C PRO A 8 -4.19 0.52 15.86
N GLU A 9 -4.87 0.88 14.78
CA GLU A 9 -5.12 0.01 13.62
C GLU A 9 -4.11 0.22 12.49
N GLY A 10 -3.42 1.36 12.44
CA GLY A 10 -2.50 1.74 11.36
C GLY A 10 -2.42 3.25 11.12
N LEU A 11 -1.93 3.64 9.95
CA LEU A 11 -1.90 5.02 9.50
C LEU A 11 -3.29 5.40 8.95
N TYR A 12 -3.95 6.37 9.56
CA TYR A 12 -5.30 6.80 9.18
C TYR A 12 -5.27 8.15 8.49
N CYS A 13 -6.01 8.30 7.40
CA CYS A 13 -6.25 9.55 6.71
C CYS A 13 -7.66 10.06 7.07
N PRO A 14 -7.81 11.02 8.03
CA PRO A 14 -9.12 11.56 8.38
C PRO A 14 -9.91 12.18 7.23
N PRO A 15 -9.31 12.99 6.32
CA PRO A 15 -10.10 13.60 5.25
C PRO A 15 -10.54 12.59 4.19
N GLY A 16 -9.81 11.47 4.05
CA GLY A 16 -10.16 10.41 3.10
C GLY A 16 -10.95 9.27 3.72
N ASP A 17 -11.05 9.19 5.04
CA ASP A 17 -11.63 8.09 5.80
C ASP A 17 -11.13 6.69 5.41
N PHE A 18 -9.81 6.54 5.27
CA PHE A 18 -9.19 5.25 4.99
C PHE A 18 -7.93 5.05 5.82
N TYR A 19 -7.54 3.78 5.96
CA TYR A 19 -6.28 3.39 6.56
C TYR A 19 -5.28 2.95 5.50
N ILE A 20 -4.02 3.31 5.70
CA ILE A 20 -2.88 2.92 4.87
C ILE A 20 -2.17 1.78 5.60
N ASP A 21 -2.05 0.64 4.92
CA ASP A 21 -1.38 -0.57 5.41
C ASP A 21 -1.74 -0.97 6.85
N PRO A 22 -3.04 -1.11 7.18
CA PRO A 22 -3.49 -1.37 8.54
C PRO A 22 -3.03 -2.75 9.02
N TRP A 23 -2.68 -2.85 10.30
CA TRP A 23 -2.34 -4.11 10.96
C TRP A 23 -3.52 -4.72 11.74
N ARG A 24 -4.69 -4.04 11.77
CA ARG A 24 -5.98 -4.56 12.29
C ARG A 24 -7.09 -4.43 11.23
N PRO A 25 -8.18 -5.21 11.34
CA PRO A 25 -9.35 -5.04 10.49
C PRO A 25 -9.95 -3.63 10.56
N VAL A 26 -10.25 -3.03 9.40
CA VAL A 26 -10.81 -1.68 9.24
C VAL A 26 -11.81 -1.64 8.09
N ASP A 27 -12.63 -0.60 8.00
CA ASP A 27 -13.61 -0.49 6.92
C ASP A 27 -12.97 -0.33 5.53
N ARG A 28 -11.96 0.56 5.41
CA ARG A 28 -11.27 0.85 4.14
C ARG A 28 -9.76 0.77 4.30
N ALA A 29 -9.14 -0.16 3.58
CA ALA A 29 -7.71 -0.41 3.61
C ALA A 29 -7.05 -0.10 2.26
N VAL A 30 -6.13 0.85 2.24
CA VAL A 30 -5.21 1.11 1.13
C VAL A 30 -3.94 0.32 1.37
N ILE A 31 -3.74 -0.71 0.56
CA ILE A 31 -2.58 -1.62 0.63
C ILE A 31 -1.53 -1.13 -0.38
N THR A 32 -0.52 -0.44 0.13
CA THR A 32 0.55 0.15 -0.69
C THR A 32 1.58 -0.88 -1.11
N HIS A 33 1.75 -1.93 -0.31
CA HIS A 33 2.67 -3.03 -0.58
C HIS A 33 2.03 -4.37 -0.25
N GLY A 34 1.99 -5.24 -1.26
CA GLY A 34 1.51 -6.61 -1.11
C GLY A 34 2.50 -7.55 -0.45
N HIS A 35 3.43 -7.10 0.40
CA HIS A 35 4.28 -8.00 1.20
C HIS A 35 3.64 -8.30 2.56
N GLY A 36 4.05 -9.41 3.17
CA GLY A 36 3.23 -10.35 3.98
C GLY A 36 2.62 -9.86 5.29
N ASP A 37 2.84 -8.63 5.70
CA ASP A 37 2.44 -8.09 7.00
C ASP A 37 1.18 -7.23 6.97
N HIS A 38 0.83 -6.64 5.82
CA HIS A 38 -0.27 -5.67 5.72
C HIS A 38 -1.54 -6.17 5.01
N ALA A 39 -1.47 -7.31 4.32
CA ALA A 39 -2.63 -7.98 3.75
C ALA A 39 -3.35 -8.80 4.85
N ARG A 40 -4.04 -8.12 5.76
CA ARG A 40 -4.87 -8.74 6.80
C ARG A 40 -6.29 -9.00 6.31
N THR A 41 -6.85 -10.15 6.65
CA THR A 41 -8.26 -10.47 6.39
C THR A 41 -9.17 -9.68 7.33
N GLY A 42 -10.41 -9.45 6.88
CA GLY A 42 -11.44 -8.79 7.69
C GLY A 42 -11.64 -7.30 7.43
N ASN A 43 -10.85 -6.66 6.55
CA ASN A 43 -11.22 -5.32 6.10
C ASN A 43 -12.46 -5.37 5.21
N GLY A 44 -13.28 -4.31 5.26
CA GLY A 44 -14.50 -4.19 4.45
C GLY A 44 -14.17 -4.01 2.96
N HIS A 45 -13.27 -3.08 2.66
CA HIS A 45 -12.83 -2.75 1.31
C HIS A 45 -11.31 -2.67 1.23
N TYR A 46 -10.75 -3.18 0.13
CA TYR A 46 -9.32 -3.14 -0.17
C TYR A 46 -9.06 -2.31 -1.43
N LEU A 47 -8.09 -1.41 -1.37
CA LEU A 47 -7.53 -0.72 -2.52
C LEU A 47 -6.06 -1.12 -2.67
N THR A 48 -5.63 -1.56 -3.85
CA THR A 48 -4.22 -1.83 -4.13
C THR A 48 -3.82 -1.44 -5.55
N ALA A 49 -2.53 -1.46 -5.86
CA ALA A 49 -2.07 -1.23 -7.21
C ALA A 49 -2.45 -2.42 -8.10
N SER A 50 -2.81 -2.20 -9.36
CA SER A 50 -3.24 -3.29 -10.27
C SER A 50 -2.29 -4.50 -10.31
N PRO A 51 -0.95 -4.35 -10.32
CA PRO A 51 -0.04 -5.49 -10.26
C PRO A 51 -0.10 -6.29 -8.95
N GLY A 52 -0.53 -5.68 -7.84
CA GLY A 52 -0.67 -6.32 -6.53
C GLY A 52 -1.94 -7.15 -6.37
N ALA A 53 -2.90 -7.06 -7.30
CA ALA A 53 -4.20 -7.70 -7.18
C ALA A 53 -4.12 -9.23 -7.04
N GLY A 54 -3.27 -9.88 -7.85
CA GLY A 54 -3.08 -11.32 -7.79
C GLY A 54 -2.51 -11.78 -6.44
N ILE A 55 -1.59 -11.00 -5.87
CA ILE A 55 -0.99 -11.29 -4.58
C ILE A 55 -2.03 -11.15 -3.47
N LEU A 56 -2.83 -10.08 -3.46
CA LEU A 56 -3.88 -9.89 -2.46
C LEU A 56 -4.93 -11.00 -2.53
N ARG A 57 -5.43 -11.33 -3.73
CA ARG A 57 -6.44 -12.39 -3.89
C ARG A 57 -5.90 -13.77 -3.54
N SER A 58 -4.62 -14.04 -3.81
CA SER A 58 -3.98 -15.31 -3.42
C SER A 58 -3.90 -15.46 -1.90
N ARG A 59 -3.76 -14.36 -1.14
CA ARG A 59 -3.61 -14.39 0.32
C ARG A 59 -4.91 -14.25 1.09
N LEU A 60 -5.77 -13.35 0.65
CA LEU A 60 -7.00 -12.98 1.34
C LEU A 60 -8.23 -13.73 0.81
N GLY A 61 -8.08 -14.41 -0.32
CA GLY A 61 -9.15 -15.12 -1.01
C GLY A 61 -9.71 -14.32 -2.20
N GLN A 62 -10.41 -15.03 -3.09
CA GLN A 62 -11.00 -14.43 -4.30
C GLN A 62 -12.26 -13.61 -4.01
N GLY A 63 -12.90 -13.82 -2.84
CA GLY A 63 -14.15 -13.19 -2.46
C GLY A 63 -14.01 -11.85 -1.73
N ILE A 64 -12.81 -11.29 -1.63
CA ILE A 64 -12.62 -9.96 -1.05
C ILE A 64 -13.17 -8.86 -1.95
N ASP A 65 -13.65 -7.78 -1.33
CA ASP A 65 -13.98 -6.56 -2.07
C ASP A 65 -12.69 -5.78 -2.38
N LEU A 66 -12.18 -5.99 -3.58
CA LEU A 66 -10.90 -5.45 -4.04
C LEU A 66 -11.10 -4.47 -5.20
N GLN A 67 -10.78 -3.21 -4.95
CA GLN A 67 -10.54 -2.20 -5.97
C GLN A 67 -9.05 -2.14 -6.31
N THR A 68 -8.75 -1.97 -7.60
CA THR A 68 -7.37 -1.81 -8.10
C THR A 68 -7.20 -0.46 -8.78
N LEU A 69 -6.03 0.16 -8.60
CA LEU A 69 -5.66 1.41 -9.26
C LEU A 69 -4.32 1.22 -10.01
N PRO A 70 -4.23 1.56 -11.31
CA PRO A 70 -2.95 1.59 -12.02
C PRO A 70 -1.98 2.59 -11.38
N TYR A 71 -0.69 2.30 -11.46
CA TYR A 71 0.31 3.23 -10.93
C TYR A 71 0.25 4.59 -11.66
N GLY A 72 0.36 5.67 -10.90
CA GLY A 72 0.28 7.04 -11.40
C GLY A 72 -1.14 7.54 -11.69
N GLU A 73 -2.16 6.67 -11.69
CA GLU A 73 -3.56 7.10 -11.79
C GLU A 73 -4.06 7.73 -10.49
N ARG A 74 -5.08 8.57 -10.63
CA ARG A 74 -5.67 9.36 -9.55
C ARG A 74 -7.07 8.84 -9.23
N LEU A 75 -7.31 8.54 -7.96
CA LEU A 75 -8.62 8.22 -7.41
C LEU A 75 -9.06 9.37 -6.49
N LEU A 76 -10.19 10.00 -6.79
CA LEU A 76 -10.81 10.97 -5.91
C LEU A 76 -11.68 10.22 -4.88
N HIS A 77 -11.36 10.37 -3.60
CA HIS A 77 -12.06 9.71 -2.51
C HIS A 77 -12.28 10.69 -1.35
N HIS A 78 -13.55 10.97 -1.03
CA HIS A 78 -13.95 11.96 -0.02
C HIS A 78 -13.24 13.34 -0.14
N GLY A 79 -12.97 13.77 -1.38
CA GLY A 79 -12.27 15.04 -1.64
C GLY A 79 -10.74 14.95 -1.55
N VAL A 80 -10.19 13.79 -1.19
CA VAL A 80 -8.74 13.50 -1.22
C VAL A 80 -8.39 12.80 -2.53
N THR A 81 -7.30 13.23 -3.16
CA THR A 81 -6.76 12.56 -4.35
C THR A 81 -5.71 11.54 -3.93
N LEU A 82 -5.94 10.29 -4.28
CA LEU A 82 -5.06 9.15 -4.04
C LEU A 82 -4.36 8.76 -5.33
N SER A 83 -3.06 8.46 -5.26
CA SER A 83 -2.33 7.84 -6.36
C SER A 83 -1.29 6.88 -5.81
N LEU A 84 -1.22 5.68 -6.37
CA LEU A 84 -0.21 4.69 -6.00
C LEU A 84 0.99 4.84 -6.91
N HIS A 85 2.18 4.70 -6.34
CA HIS A 85 3.44 4.76 -7.07
C HIS A 85 4.26 3.50 -6.75
N PRO A 86 5.01 2.97 -7.72
CA PRO A 86 5.85 1.82 -7.45
C PRO A 86 6.87 2.18 -6.37
N ALA A 87 6.98 1.32 -5.35
CA ALA A 87 8.06 1.43 -4.39
C ALA A 87 9.39 1.29 -5.14
N ARG A 88 10.29 2.27 -5.00
CA ARG A 88 11.65 2.12 -5.51
C ARG A 88 12.28 0.95 -4.77
N ALA A 89 12.50 -0.18 -5.47
CA ALA A 89 13.38 -1.22 -4.99
C ALA A 89 14.77 -0.59 -4.81
N ARG A 90 15.33 -0.67 -3.60
CA ARG A 90 16.73 -0.30 -3.38
C ARG A 90 17.60 -1.27 -4.19
N ALA A 91 18.14 -0.80 -5.31
CA ALA A 91 19.29 -1.43 -5.95
C ALA A 91 20.47 -1.44 -4.98
N GLY A 92 21.31 -2.48 -5.09
CA GLY A 92 22.24 -2.93 -4.06
C GLY A 92 23.24 -1.92 -3.51
N PHE A 93 23.76 -2.23 -2.33
CA PHE A 93 25.05 -1.74 -1.86
C PHE A 93 26.13 -2.27 -2.82
N GLY A 94 26.64 -1.41 -3.70
CA GLY A 94 27.90 -1.64 -4.41
C GLY A 94 28.99 -0.82 -3.73
N THR A 95 29.82 -1.45 -2.89
CA THR A 95 31.10 -0.86 -2.52
C THR A 95 32.06 -1.11 -3.68
N SER A 96 32.23 -0.13 -4.57
CA SER A 96 33.40 -0.12 -5.44
C SER A 96 34.60 0.23 -4.56
N ALA A 97 35.42 -0.77 -4.22
CA ALA A 97 36.79 -0.51 -3.79
C ALA A 97 37.55 0.12 -4.98
N PRO A 98 38.36 1.17 -4.77
CA PRO A 98 39.21 1.68 -5.83
C PRO A 98 40.25 0.62 -6.17
N GLY A 99 40.31 0.22 -7.44
CA GLY A 99 41.33 -0.68 -7.94
C GLY A 99 42.72 -0.08 -7.72
N VAL A 100 43.63 -0.88 -7.16
CA VAL A 100 45.06 -0.61 -7.13
C VAL A 100 45.60 -0.89 -8.53
N PRO A 101 46.36 0.03 -9.16
CA PRO A 101 47.01 -0.24 -10.43
C PRO A 101 48.21 -1.16 -10.22
N GLY A 102 48.33 -2.17 -11.08
CA GLY A 102 49.53 -3.01 -11.27
C GLY A 102 49.88 -3.05 -12.74
#